data_AF-A0A0Q3HWI7-F1
#
_entry.id   AF-A0A0Q3HWI7-F1
#
_cell.length_a   1.000
_cell.length_b   1.000
_cell.length_c   1.000
_cell.angle_alpha   90.00
_cell.angle_beta   90.00
_cell.angle_gamma   90.00
#
_symmetry.space_group_name_H-M   'P 1'
#
loop_
_entity.id
_entity.type
_entity.pdbx_description
1 polymer ?
#
loop_
_entity_poly.entity_id
_entity_poly.type
_entity_poly.pdbx_seq_one_letter_code
_entity_poly.pdbx_strand_id
1 'polypeptide(L)'
;MAQWDALVDAALGGLASRSLLRATRPIALAPPPAPPETFPGPGTWDRAAVEIRLDRETLRQWLAEGGEASDKEEELGEKLILFSGNDYMGLSSHPAIREAAAKAAQEYGMGPRGSALICGYTTYHKLVEESLAELKKKEDCLLCPTGFSANMAVMTALGSISSLLAVGRKPTKDERIAIFSDALNHASIIDGIRLLERQQEAVAFVYKHCDMTHLDFLLSNCSTEKKVVVTDSLFSMDGDFAPLPELVELRRKYGFLLVIDDAHGTLVCGENGGGAPELFECENDIDISVGTLSKAAGCQGGFVACSTRWKRLIQSRGRSFIFSTALPVPVVASVHAALYVSRKEEWRRSLIWRHVQYFASLTKLNITSPIISIVVGSEEAALAAGRFSLSSIFIY
;
A
#
# COMPACT_ATOMS: atom_id res chain seq x y z
N MET A 1 12.39 -11.46 -16.74
CA MET A 1 13.19 -10.28 -16.30
C MET A 1 14.03 -9.67 -17.42
N ALA A 2 14.96 -10.40 -18.06
CA ALA A 2 15.90 -9.81 -19.03
C ALA A 2 15.26 -8.94 -20.14
N GLN A 3 14.07 -9.32 -20.63
CA GLN A 3 13.33 -8.52 -21.61
C GLN A 3 12.84 -7.17 -21.05
N TRP A 4 12.24 -7.15 -19.86
CA TRP A 4 11.75 -5.93 -19.23
C TRP A 4 12.88 -4.99 -18.84
N ASP A 5 14.00 -5.52 -18.37
CA ASP A 5 15.19 -4.74 -18.06
C ASP A 5 15.71 -4.00 -19.30
N ALA A 6 15.81 -4.70 -20.43
CA ALA A 6 16.23 -4.09 -21.69
C ALA A 6 15.25 -3.00 -22.17
N LEU A 7 13.94 -3.19 -21.99
CA LEU A 7 12.92 -2.20 -22.34
C LEU A 7 13.02 -0.94 -21.47
N VAL A 8 13.22 -1.12 -20.16
CA VAL A 8 13.40 -0.01 -19.21
C VAL A 8 14.70 0.74 -19.51
N ASP A 9 15.80 0.03 -19.78
CA ASP A 9 17.08 0.65 -20.13
C ASP A 9 17.01 1.43 -21.44
N ALA A 10 16.32 0.90 -22.46
CA ALA A 10 16.06 1.62 -23.70
C ALA A 10 15.21 2.89 -23.48
N ALA A 11 14.17 2.80 -22.65
CA ALA A 11 13.35 3.95 -22.28
C ALA A 11 14.16 5.01 -21.51
N LEU A 12 15.00 4.59 -20.57
CA LEU A 12 15.91 5.46 -19.82
C LEU A 12 16.95 6.13 -20.74
N GLY A 13 17.50 5.40 -21.72
CA GLY A 13 18.39 5.95 -22.74
C GLY A 13 17.70 7.01 -23.61
N GLY A 14 16.44 6.75 -24.00
CA GLY A 14 15.59 7.73 -24.69
C GLY A 14 15.34 9.00 -23.87
N LEU A 15 15.16 8.88 -22.55
CA LEU A 15 15.04 10.03 -21.65
C LEU A 15 16.37 10.77 -21.48
N ALA A 16 17.48 10.04 -21.37
CA ALA A 16 18.82 10.59 -21.19
C ALA A 16 19.23 11.47 -22.38
N SER A 17 19.03 10.97 -23.61
CA SER A 17 19.35 11.69 -24.84
C SER A 17 18.56 13.00 -25.02
N ARG A 18 17.46 13.17 -24.27
CA ARG A 18 16.61 14.37 -24.26
C ARG A 18 16.75 15.21 -22.99
N SER A 19 17.66 14.86 -22.09
CA SER A 19 17.83 15.52 -20.79
C SER A 19 16.56 15.50 -19.92
N LEU A 20 15.77 14.41 -20.00
CA LEU A 20 14.51 14.24 -19.27
C LEU A 20 14.61 13.30 -18.07
N LEU A 21 15.79 12.76 -17.78
CA LEU A 21 16.03 11.99 -16.57
C LEU A 21 15.97 12.88 -15.34
N ARG A 22 15.27 12.39 -14.30
CA ARG A 22 15.10 13.09 -13.03
C ARG A 22 15.76 12.30 -11.91
N ALA A 23 16.25 13.01 -10.91
CA ALA A 23 16.85 12.42 -9.72
C ALA A 23 16.52 13.29 -8.52
N THR A 24 16.22 12.66 -7.38
CA THR A 24 16.08 13.34 -6.10
C THR A 24 17.45 13.78 -5.59
N ARG A 25 17.49 14.91 -4.89
CA ARG A 25 18.71 15.46 -4.28
C ARG A 25 18.41 15.77 -2.82
N PRO A 26 18.94 14.99 -1.86
CA PRO A 26 18.59 15.17 -0.45
C PRO A 26 19.15 16.48 0.09
N ILE A 27 18.27 17.29 0.68
CA ILE A 27 18.64 18.36 1.59
C ILE A 27 19.11 17.71 2.90
N ALA A 28 20.34 18.02 3.30
CA ALA A 28 20.92 17.50 4.53
C ALA A 28 20.20 18.09 5.75
N LEU A 29 19.58 17.21 6.53
CA LEU A 29 19.11 17.48 7.89
C LEU A 29 19.93 16.62 8.87
N ALA A 30 19.96 17.00 10.15
CA ALA A 30 20.67 16.21 11.15
C ALA A 30 20.05 14.79 11.22
N PRO A 31 20.89 13.76 11.45
CA PRO A 31 20.38 12.40 11.57
C PRO A 31 19.44 12.29 12.78
N PRO A 32 18.56 11.27 12.80
CA PRO A 32 17.75 10.98 13.98
C PRO A 32 18.64 10.83 15.22
N PRO A 33 18.34 11.52 16.33
CA PRO A 33 19.29 11.70 17.44
C PRO A 33 19.55 10.43 18.26
N ALA A 34 18.57 9.54 18.36
CA ALA A 34 18.68 8.25 19.04
C ALA A 34 17.69 7.25 18.43
N PRO A 35 17.95 5.93 18.56
CA PRO A 35 16.95 4.93 18.22
C PRO A 35 15.63 5.17 18.97
N PRO A 36 14.48 5.01 18.31
CA PRO A 36 13.17 5.06 18.96
C PRO A 36 13.09 4.11 20.16
N GLU A 37 12.42 4.54 21.22
CA GLU A 37 12.10 3.68 22.37
C GLU A 37 11.22 2.50 21.91
N THR A 38 11.42 1.34 22.53
CA THR A 38 10.67 0.12 22.27
C THR A 38 10.22 -0.53 23.57
N PHE A 39 9.12 -1.27 23.51
CA PHE A 39 8.46 -1.89 24.66
C PHE A 39 8.35 -3.41 24.48
N PRO A 40 8.38 -4.21 25.57
CA PRO A 40 8.31 -5.67 25.50
C PRO A 40 6.89 -6.20 25.24
N GLY A 41 5.87 -5.34 25.21
CA GLY A 41 4.47 -5.72 25.08
C GLY A 41 3.55 -4.50 24.95
N PRO A 42 2.23 -4.73 24.83
CA PRO A 42 1.26 -3.66 24.60
C PRO A 42 1.18 -2.70 25.78
N GLY A 43 1.03 -1.41 25.47
CA GLY A 43 0.86 -0.33 26.43
C GLY A 43 -0.56 0.22 26.44
N THR A 44 -0.82 1.17 27.35
CA THR A 44 -2.12 1.86 27.43
C THR A 44 -2.43 2.71 26.21
N TRP A 45 -1.39 3.17 25.48
CA TRP A 45 -1.56 3.96 24.26
C TRP A 45 -2.13 3.13 23.10
N ASP A 46 -1.85 1.83 23.02
CA ASP A 46 -2.36 0.98 21.93
C ASP A 46 -3.90 0.95 21.93
N ARG A 47 -4.54 1.08 23.10
CA ARG A 47 -6.00 1.24 23.22
C ARG A 47 -6.49 2.59 22.72
N ALA A 48 -5.70 3.66 22.88
CA ALA A 48 -6.09 5.00 22.47
C ALA A 48 -6.21 5.15 20.94
N ALA A 49 -5.60 4.26 20.15
CA ALA A 49 -5.75 4.23 18.70
C ALA A 49 -7.15 3.77 18.24
N VAL A 50 -7.88 3.02 19.08
CA VAL A 50 -9.16 2.40 18.73
C VAL A 50 -10.33 2.86 19.61
N GLU A 51 -10.05 3.49 20.75
CA GLU A 51 -11.09 4.08 21.60
C GLU A 51 -11.48 5.47 21.09
N ILE A 52 -12.67 5.54 20.48
CA ILE A 52 -13.24 6.78 19.96
C ILE A 52 -14.24 7.32 20.97
N ARG A 53 -14.27 8.65 21.12
CA ARG A 53 -15.34 9.33 21.84
C ARG A 53 -16.24 10.08 20.85
N LEU A 54 -17.53 9.80 20.91
CA LEU A 54 -18.54 10.56 20.18
C LEU A 54 -19.31 11.44 21.15
N ASP A 55 -19.59 12.66 20.74
CA ASP A 55 -20.58 13.45 21.43
C ASP A 55 -21.97 12.80 21.27
N ARG A 56 -22.84 13.01 22.26
CA ARG A 56 -24.15 12.35 22.29
C ARG A 56 -25.05 12.73 21.11
N GLU A 57 -24.91 13.93 20.57
CA GLU A 57 -25.73 14.39 19.47
C GLU A 57 -25.34 13.70 18.16
N THR A 58 -24.03 13.60 17.88
CA THR A 58 -23.51 12.81 16.75
C THR A 58 -23.90 11.34 16.86
N LEU A 59 -23.78 10.73 18.05
CA LEU A 59 -24.19 9.34 18.24
C LEU A 59 -25.69 9.16 17.95
N ARG A 60 -26.54 10.08 18.42
CA ARG A 60 -27.98 10.06 18.09
C ARG A 60 -28.22 10.22 16.59
N GLN A 61 -27.53 11.13 15.92
CA GLN A 61 -27.66 11.32 14.48
C GLN A 61 -27.31 10.05 13.71
N TRP A 62 -26.20 9.39 14.06
CA TRP A 62 -25.78 8.13 13.42
C TRP A 62 -26.76 6.99 13.65
N LEU A 63 -27.39 6.92 14.83
CA LEU A 63 -28.44 5.95 15.12
C LEU A 63 -29.76 6.28 14.39
N ALA A 64 -30.09 7.57 14.27
CA ALA A 64 -31.34 8.06 13.68
C ALA A 64 -31.36 8.02 12.15
N GLU A 65 -30.22 8.20 11.47
CA GLU A 65 -30.08 8.10 10.01
C GLU A 65 -30.49 6.73 9.43
N GLY A 66 -30.75 5.72 10.29
CA GLY A 66 -31.16 4.38 9.90
C GLY A 66 -32.59 3.92 10.27
N GLY A 67 -33.44 4.79 10.83
CA GLY A 67 -34.85 4.49 11.14
C GLY A 67 -35.15 3.90 12.53
N GLU A 68 -36.21 4.44 13.16
CA GLU A 68 -36.74 4.28 14.54
C GLU A 68 -35.71 4.23 15.69
N ALA A 69 -35.67 5.33 16.46
CA ALA A 69 -34.95 5.46 17.72
C ALA A 69 -35.41 4.37 18.71
N SER A 70 -34.49 3.50 19.12
CA SER A 70 -34.76 2.54 20.20
C SER A 70 -34.56 3.23 21.55
N ASP A 71 -35.44 2.97 22.53
CA ASP A 71 -35.37 3.46 23.92
C ASP A 71 -34.08 3.07 24.70
N LYS A 72 -33.09 2.44 24.05
CA LYS A 72 -31.76 2.15 24.60
C LYS A 72 -30.78 3.33 24.55
N GLU A 73 -31.23 4.51 24.12
CA GLU A 73 -30.41 5.72 24.00
C GLU A 73 -29.84 6.24 25.35
N GLU A 74 -30.46 5.90 26.48
CA GLU A 74 -30.05 6.45 27.79
C GLU A 74 -28.86 5.73 28.46
N GLU A 75 -28.49 4.51 28.03
CA GLU A 75 -27.40 3.71 28.63
C GLU A 75 -26.11 3.63 27.78
N LEU A 76 -26.09 4.25 26.59
CA LEU A 76 -24.91 4.19 25.71
C LEU A 76 -23.76 5.06 26.24
N GLY A 77 -22.65 4.42 26.57
CA GLY A 77 -21.41 5.11 26.92
C GLY A 77 -20.84 5.87 25.72
N GLU A 78 -20.35 7.09 25.94
CA GLU A 78 -19.71 7.95 24.92
C GLU A 78 -18.41 7.37 24.33
N LYS A 79 -18.03 6.15 24.72
CA LYS A 79 -16.81 5.47 24.28
C LYS A 79 -17.17 4.28 23.40
N LEU A 80 -16.63 4.27 22.20
CA LEU A 80 -16.78 3.22 21.22
C LEU A 80 -15.41 2.61 20.89
N ILE A 81 -15.41 1.33 20.51
CA ILE A 81 -14.21 0.63 20.03
C ILE A 81 -14.30 0.48 18.52
N LEU A 82 -13.31 1.00 17.80
CA LEU A 82 -13.20 0.89 16.35
C LEU A 82 -12.71 -0.51 15.94
N PHE A 83 -13.54 -1.24 15.19
CA PHE A 83 -13.22 -2.56 14.63
C PHE A 83 -12.95 -2.54 13.12
N SER A 84 -13.12 -1.39 12.45
CA SER A 84 -12.86 -1.20 11.02
C SER A 84 -11.68 -0.27 10.71
N GLY A 85 -10.83 -0.02 11.71
CA GLY A 85 -9.59 0.72 11.54
C GLY A 85 -8.53 -0.07 10.77
N ASN A 86 -7.65 0.63 10.07
CA ASN A 86 -6.51 0.03 9.35
C ASN A 86 -5.16 0.19 10.09
N ASP A 87 -5.14 0.71 11.31
CA ASP A 87 -3.93 0.78 12.15
C ASP A 87 -3.63 -0.59 12.78
N TYR A 88 -3.37 -1.60 11.94
CA TYR A 88 -3.23 -3.00 12.33
C TYR A 88 -2.26 -3.22 13.50
N MET A 89 -1.18 -2.43 13.56
CA MET A 89 -0.10 -2.56 14.53
C MET A 89 -0.23 -1.60 15.72
N GLY A 90 -1.25 -0.73 15.74
CA GLY A 90 -1.44 0.29 16.77
C GLY A 90 -0.37 1.39 16.79
N LEU A 91 0.40 1.54 15.69
CA LEU A 91 1.58 2.38 15.66
C LEU A 91 1.26 3.88 15.61
N SER A 92 0.05 4.27 15.17
CA SER A 92 -0.33 5.69 15.10
C SER A 92 -0.29 6.40 16.45
N SER A 93 -0.49 5.65 17.54
CA SER A 93 -0.53 6.14 18.92
C SER A 93 0.78 5.94 19.70
N HIS A 94 1.75 5.23 19.11
CA HIS A 94 2.97 4.81 19.80
C HIS A 94 3.80 6.00 20.31
N PRO A 95 4.27 5.99 21.57
CA PRO A 95 5.02 7.12 22.14
C PRO A 95 6.23 7.52 21.30
N ALA A 96 7.03 6.54 20.86
CA ALA A 96 8.25 6.82 20.09
C ALA A 96 7.98 7.44 18.71
N ILE A 97 6.82 7.14 18.11
CA ILE A 97 6.44 7.63 16.77
C ILE A 97 5.94 9.08 16.88
N ARG A 98 5.12 9.36 17.90
CA ARG A 98 4.66 10.71 18.25
C ARG A 98 5.83 11.63 18.59
N GLU A 99 6.78 11.13 19.37
CA GLU A 99 7.98 11.87 19.77
C GLU A 99 8.86 12.20 18.56
N ALA A 100 9.04 11.25 17.62
CA ALA A 100 9.78 11.49 16.39
C ALA A 100 9.12 12.60 15.54
N ALA A 101 7.80 12.58 15.38
CA ALA A 101 7.06 13.64 14.69
C ALA A 101 7.24 15.00 15.41
N ALA A 102 7.06 15.04 16.73
CA ALA A 102 7.12 16.27 17.52
C ALA A 102 8.50 16.92 17.46
N LYS A 103 9.57 16.14 17.65
CA LYS A 103 10.96 16.62 17.54
C LYS A 103 11.27 17.17 16.16
N ALA A 104 10.93 16.42 15.11
CA ALA A 104 11.12 16.86 13.74
C ALA A 104 10.33 18.14 13.43
N ALA A 105 9.12 18.30 13.97
CA ALA A 105 8.34 19.51 13.82
C ALA A 105 8.94 20.71 14.57
N GLN A 106 9.50 20.51 15.76
CA GLN A 106 10.18 21.56 16.51
C GLN A 106 11.46 22.03 15.82
N GLU A 107 12.23 21.10 15.25
CA GLU A 107 13.53 21.41 14.65
C GLU A 107 13.44 21.92 13.21
N TYR A 108 12.54 21.32 12.40
CA TYR A 108 12.47 21.56 10.95
C TYR A 108 11.13 22.12 10.48
N GLY A 109 10.18 22.37 11.40
CA GLY A 109 8.80 22.68 11.03
C GLY A 109 8.20 21.55 10.20
N MET A 110 7.45 21.90 9.16
CA MET A 110 6.93 20.90 8.20
C MET A 110 7.96 20.47 7.15
N GLY A 111 9.20 20.95 7.24
CA GLY A 111 10.24 20.75 6.24
C GLY A 111 10.18 21.71 5.05
N PRO A 112 11.11 21.57 4.10
CA PRO A 112 11.14 22.42 2.91
C PRO A 112 9.93 22.13 2.00
N ARG A 113 9.26 23.18 1.55
CA ARG A 113 8.00 23.08 0.77
C ARG A 113 8.29 22.95 -0.72
N GLY A 114 8.09 21.76 -1.27
CA GLY A 114 8.19 21.52 -2.71
C GLY A 114 8.02 20.04 -3.07
N SER A 115 8.05 19.74 -4.37
CA SER A 115 8.14 18.35 -4.82
C SER A 115 9.51 17.77 -4.51
N ALA A 116 9.59 16.44 -4.41
CA ALA A 116 10.83 15.73 -4.12
C ALA A 116 11.95 16.02 -5.13
N LEU A 117 11.58 16.42 -6.35
CA LEU A 117 12.52 16.68 -7.46
C LEU A 117 13.06 18.12 -7.50
N ILE A 118 12.49 19.03 -6.70
CA ILE A 118 12.91 20.44 -6.68
C ILE A 118 13.60 20.76 -5.36
N CYS A 119 12.87 20.73 -4.25
CA CYS A 119 13.39 21.09 -2.93
C CYS A 119 12.65 20.43 -1.76
N GLY A 120 11.81 19.41 -2.00
CA GLY A 120 11.06 18.74 -0.94
C GLY A 120 11.74 17.51 -0.33
N TYR A 121 12.81 17.00 -0.95
CA TYR A 121 13.43 15.74 -0.55
C TYR A 121 14.60 15.96 0.43
N THR A 122 14.62 15.22 1.52
CA THR A 122 15.59 15.38 2.63
C THR A 122 16.27 14.05 2.96
N THR A 123 17.31 14.09 3.81
CA THR A 123 17.94 12.86 4.33
C THR A 123 16.96 11.92 5.04
N TYR A 124 15.92 12.43 5.69
CA TYR A 124 14.85 11.60 6.29
C TYR A 124 14.08 10.79 5.24
N HIS A 125 13.79 11.38 4.08
CA HIS A 125 13.12 10.66 2.98
C HIS A 125 13.98 9.52 2.47
N LYS A 126 15.28 9.77 2.28
CA LYS A 126 16.24 8.76 1.85
C LYS A 126 16.33 7.60 2.84
N LEU A 127 16.42 7.89 4.14
CA LEU A 127 16.47 6.87 5.19
C LEU A 127 15.24 5.95 5.19
N VAL A 128 14.05 6.52 4.99
CA VAL A 128 12.81 5.74 4.88
C VAL A 128 12.79 4.91 3.60
N GLU A 129 13.19 5.47 2.45
CA GLU A 129 13.32 4.71 1.21
C GLU A 129 14.28 3.52 1.38
N GLU A 130 15.45 3.72 1.98
CA GLU A 130 16.43 2.66 2.24
C GLU A 130 15.85 1.57 3.17
N SER A 131 15.16 1.97 4.24
CA SER A 131 14.54 1.04 5.19
C SER A 131 13.42 0.20 4.54
N LEU A 132 12.64 0.80 3.64
CA LEU A 132 11.58 0.11 2.90
C LEU A 132 12.13 -0.81 1.81
N ALA A 133 13.20 -0.40 1.12
CA ALA A 133 13.89 -1.24 0.15
C ALA A 133 14.45 -2.50 0.82
N GLU A 134 15.10 -2.35 1.98
CA GLU A 134 15.58 -3.47 2.81
C GLU A 134 14.42 -4.38 3.24
N LEU A 135 13.34 -3.81 3.80
CA LEU A 135 12.16 -4.55 4.23
C LEU A 135 11.54 -5.40 3.11
N LYS A 136 11.51 -4.87 1.89
CA LYS A 136 10.93 -5.54 0.72
C LYS A 136 11.91 -6.41 -0.07
N LYS A 137 13.17 -6.53 0.39
CA LYS A 137 14.26 -7.20 -0.34
C LYS A 137 14.39 -6.69 -1.78
N LYS A 138 14.43 -5.36 -1.95
CA LYS A 138 14.60 -4.67 -3.23
C LYS A 138 15.82 -3.77 -3.22
N GLU A 139 16.33 -3.47 -4.42
CA GLU A 139 17.52 -2.61 -4.57
C GLU A 139 17.25 -1.18 -4.12
N ASP A 140 16.05 -0.65 -4.39
CA ASP A 140 15.72 0.73 -4.07
C ASP A 140 14.21 0.90 -3.83
N CYS A 141 13.83 2.07 -3.32
CA CYS A 141 12.45 2.44 -3.04
C CYS A 141 12.20 3.91 -3.38
N LEU A 142 10.95 4.22 -3.76
CA LEU A 142 10.48 5.58 -3.98
C LEU A 142 9.32 5.92 -3.06
N LEU A 143 9.41 7.00 -2.30
CA LEU A 143 8.29 7.51 -1.51
C LEU A 143 7.30 8.31 -2.36
N CYS A 144 6.02 8.08 -2.10
CA CYS A 144 4.89 8.77 -2.70
C CYS A 144 3.96 9.35 -1.62
N PRO A 145 3.15 10.37 -1.93
CA PRO A 145 2.23 10.98 -0.96
C PRO A 145 1.22 10.02 -0.30
N THR A 146 0.79 8.98 -1.01
CA THR A 146 -0.20 7.97 -0.58
C THR A 146 0.02 6.65 -1.32
N GLY A 147 -0.58 5.54 -0.86
CA GLY A 147 -0.58 4.28 -1.62
C GLY A 147 -1.27 4.42 -2.98
N PHE A 148 -2.35 5.19 -3.05
CA PHE A 148 -3.01 5.54 -4.31
C PHE A 148 -2.04 6.22 -5.29
N SER A 149 -1.28 7.22 -4.83
CA SER A 149 -0.35 7.94 -5.70
C SER A 149 0.84 7.08 -6.12
N ALA A 150 1.25 6.10 -5.29
CA ALA A 150 2.26 5.11 -5.64
C ALA A 150 1.80 4.23 -6.83
N ASN A 151 0.59 3.66 -6.77
CA ASN A 151 0.01 2.92 -7.89
C ASN A 151 -0.07 3.76 -9.16
N MET A 152 -0.57 5.00 -9.06
CA MET A 152 -0.62 5.90 -10.21
C MET A 152 0.77 6.22 -10.79
N ALA A 153 1.81 6.29 -9.96
CA ALA A 153 3.17 6.57 -10.39
C ALA A 153 3.74 5.37 -11.16
N VAL A 154 3.54 4.14 -10.65
CA VAL A 154 3.93 2.90 -11.33
C VAL A 154 3.23 2.80 -12.67
N MET A 155 1.90 2.96 -12.69
CA MET A 155 1.10 2.82 -13.89
C MET A 155 1.52 3.81 -14.98
N THR A 156 1.62 5.11 -14.66
CA THR A 156 2.02 6.12 -15.65
C THR A 156 3.46 5.96 -16.12
N ALA A 157 4.37 5.47 -15.28
CA ALA A 157 5.73 5.15 -15.69
C ALA A 157 5.78 3.94 -16.63
N LEU A 158 5.04 2.88 -16.29
CA LEU A 158 4.91 1.65 -17.09
C LEU A 158 4.37 1.96 -18.49
N GLY A 159 3.22 2.65 -18.58
CA GLY A 159 2.62 3.04 -19.87
C GLY A 159 3.56 3.87 -20.74
N SER A 160 4.34 4.75 -20.10
CA SER A 160 5.27 5.62 -20.81
C SER A 160 6.37 4.87 -21.57
N ILE A 161 6.67 3.61 -21.22
CA ILE A 161 7.63 2.78 -21.96
C ILE A 161 7.17 2.62 -23.41
N SER A 162 5.90 2.29 -23.65
CA SER A 162 5.34 2.16 -25.00
C SER A 162 5.53 3.46 -25.80
N SER A 163 5.19 4.60 -25.19
CA SER A 163 5.31 5.92 -25.82
C SER A 163 6.77 6.36 -26.06
N LEU A 164 7.68 6.02 -25.16
CA LEU A 164 9.11 6.35 -25.29
C LEU A 164 9.77 5.56 -26.41
N LEU A 165 9.41 4.28 -26.56
CA LEU A 165 9.93 3.40 -27.61
C LEU A 165 9.32 3.68 -28.98
N ALA A 166 8.10 4.23 -29.05
CA ALA A 166 7.44 4.59 -30.30
C ALA A 166 7.95 5.89 -30.96
N VAL A 167 8.99 6.55 -30.42
CA VAL A 167 9.70 7.75 -30.96
C VAL A 167 8.82 8.72 -31.78
N GLY A 168 8.00 9.53 -31.10
CA GLY A 168 7.28 10.65 -31.73
C GLY A 168 5.99 10.29 -32.46
N ARG A 169 5.60 9.01 -32.45
CA ARG A 169 4.27 8.56 -32.89
C ARG A 169 3.56 7.80 -31.77
N LYS A 170 2.29 7.47 -32.01
CA LYS A 170 1.52 6.59 -31.12
C LYS A 170 2.03 5.14 -31.23
N PRO A 171 2.06 4.37 -30.12
CA PRO A 171 2.36 2.94 -30.17
C PRO A 171 1.36 2.20 -31.07
N THR A 172 1.86 1.28 -31.90
CA THR A 172 1.01 0.33 -32.60
C THR A 172 0.36 -0.63 -31.59
N LYS A 173 -0.62 -1.44 -32.02
CA LYS A 173 -1.27 -2.41 -31.12
C LYS A 173 -0.25 -3.39 -30.50
N ASP A 174 0.72 -3.85 -31.28
CA ASP A 174 1.74 -4.81 -30.83
C ASP A 174 2.81 -4.17 -29.93
N GLU A 175 2.97 -2.84 -30.03
CA GLU A 175 3.87 -2.07 -29.18
C GLU A 175 3.22 -1.61 -27.87
N ARG A 176 1.95 -1.90 -27.63
CA ARG A 176 1.31 -1.63 -26.34
C ARG A 176 1.72 -2.67 -25.30
N ILE A 177 1.39 -2.36 -24.05
CA ILE A 177 1.54 -3.29 -22.92
C ILE A 177 0.22 -4.03 -22.72
N ALA A 178 0.25 -5.34 -22.57
CA ALA A 178 -0.89 -6.13 -22.12
C ALA A 178 -0.85 -6.23 -20.60
N ILE A 179 -1.86 -5.65 -19.92
CA ILE A 179 -1.97 -5.67 -18.46
C ILE A 179 -3.04 -6.66 -18.06
N PHE A 180 -2.71 -7.60 -17.19
CA PHE A 180 -3.61 -8.59 -16.62
C PHE A 180 -3.91 -8.17 -15.17
N SER A 181 -5.16 -7.84 -14.89
CA SER A 181 -5.62 -7.34 -13.59
C SER A 181 -6.60 -8.32 -12.96
N ASP A 182 -6.45 -8.56 -11.67
CA ASP A 182 -7.49 -9.24 -10.89
C ASP A 182 -8.78 -8.40 -10.93
N ALA A 183 -9.93 -9.07 -10.92
CA ALA A 183 -11.25 -8.44 -10.95
C ALA A 183 -11.55 -7.58 -9.71
N LEU A 184 -10.94 -7.89 -8.56
CA LEU A 184 -11.17 -7.19 -7.30
C LEU A 184 -10.02 -6.26 -6.90
N ASN A 185 -9.11 -5.96 -7.84
CA ASN A 185 -8.03 -5.02 -7.59
C ASN A 185 -8.53 -3.65 -7.10
N HIS A 186 -7.73 -3.02 -6.25
CA HIS A 186 -8.02 -1.74 -5.66
C HIS A 186 -8.24 -0.65 -6.72
N ALA A 187 -9.11 0.31 -6.42
CA ALA A 187 -9.50 1.38 -7.33
C ALA A 187 -8.30 2.16 -7.92
N SER A 188 -7.22 2.34 -7.15
CA SER A 188 -6.01 3.02 -7.67
C SER A 188 -5.30 2.27 -8.79
N ILE A 189 -5.34 0.94 -8.77
CA ILE A 189 -4.80 0.09 -9.85
C ILE A 189 -5.70 0.24 -11.08
N ILE A 190 -7.01 0.10 -10.88
CA ILE A 190 -8.03 0.23 -11.94
C ILE A 190 -7.95 1.60 -12.62
N ASP A 191 -7.88 2.69 -11.85
CA ASP A 191 -7.79 4.05 -12.37
C ASP A 191 -6.50 4.29 -13.16
N GLY A 192 -5.39 3.72 -12.68
CA GLY A 192 -4.14 3.69 -13.41
C GLY A 192 -4.29 2.98 -14.76
N ILE A 193 -4.80 1.75 -14.77
CA ILE A 193 -5.01 0.97 -16.01
C ILE A 193 -5.90 1.74 -17.00
N ARG A 194 -7.03 2.28 -16.54
CA ARG A 194 -7.95 3.06 -17.38
C ARG A 194 -7.29 4.29 -17.99
N LEU A 195 -6.40 4.95 -17.24
CA LEU A 195 -5.62 6.07 -17.77
C LEU A 195 -4.70 5.62 -18.92
N LEU A 196 -4.02 4.48 -18.78
CA LEU A 196 -3.11 3.94 -19.80
C LEU A 196 -3.87 3.52 -21.07
N GLU A 197 -5.05 2.91 -20.91
CA GLU A 197 -5.91 2.56 -22.05
C GLU A 197 -6.38 3.79 -22.82
N ARG A 198 -6.81 4.85 -22.11
CA ARG A 198 -7.16 6.15 -22.72
C ARG A 198 -5.99 6.79 -23.46
N GLN A 199 -4.77 6.63 -22.93
CA GLN A 199 -3.54 7.10 -23.57
C GLN A 199 -3.07 6.18 -24.71
N GLN A 200 -3.75 5.05 -24.94
CA GLN A 200 -3.40 4.05 -25.96
C GLN A 200 -2.00 3.44 -25.74
N GLU A 201 -1.56 3.37 -24.48
CA GLU A 201 -0.26 2.82 -24.07
C GLU A 201 -0.34 1.35 -23.65
N ALA A 202 -1.53 0.92 -23.21
CA ALA A 202 -1.83 -0.43 -22.77
C ALA A 202 -3.20 -0.92 -23.26
N VAL A 203 -3.41 -2.23 -23.12
CA VAL A 203 -4.71 -2.92 -23.24
C VAL A 203 -4.86 -3.79 -21.99
N ALA A 204 -6.02 -3.72 -21.34
CA ALA A 204 -6.28 -4.48 -20.12
C ALA A 204 -7.04 -5.79 -20.39
N PHE A 205 -6.69 -6.83 -19.64
CA PHE A 205 -7.38 -8.10 -19.55
C PHE A 205 -7.71 -8.34 -18.08
N VAL A 206 -8.99 -8.46 -17.75
CA VAL A 206 -9.42 -8.72 -16.37
C VAL A 206 -9.63 -10.22 -16.20
N TYR A 207 -8.91 -10.83 -15.25
CA TYR A 207 -9.13 -12.22 -14.89
C TYR A 207 -10.05 -12.33 -13.66
N LYS A 208 -10.77 -13.44 -13.54
CA LYS A 208 -11.64 -13.68 -12.39
C LYS A 208 -10.79 -13.71 -11.13
N HIS A 209 -11.34 -13.20 -10.05
CA HIS A 209 -10.66 -13.06 -8.78
C HIS A 209 -9.96 -14.36 -8.34
N CYS A 210 -8.66 -14.27 -8.09
CA CYS A 210 -7.80 -15.39 -7.67
C CYS A 210 -7.83 -16.64 -8.59
N ASP A 211 -8.32 -16.52 -9.83
CA ASP A 211 -8.45 -17.63 -10.78
C ASP A 211 -7.23 -17.74 -11.70
N MET A 212 -6.25 -18.53 -11.28
CA MET A 212 -5.01 -18.76 -12.03
C MET A 212 -5.23 -19.53 -13.33
N THR A 213 -6.32 -20.31 -13.44
CA THR A 213 -6.66 -21.00 -14.69
C THR A 213 -7.14 -20.02 -15.75
N HIS A 214 -7.99 -19.07 -15.37
CA HIS A 214 -8.43 -18.02 -16.27
C HIS A 214 -7.28 -17.06 -16.64
N LEU A 215 -6.39 -16.75 -15.69
CA LEU A 215 -5.17 -15.98 -15.99
C LEU A 215 -4.27 -16.72 -16.99
N ASP A 216 -4.00 -18.02 -16.78
CA ASP A 216 -3.22 -18.85 -17.71
C ASP A 216 -3.82 -18.83 -19.12
N PHE A 217 -5.15 -18.98 -19.23
CA PHE A 217 -5.87 -18.90 -20.50
C PHE A 217 -5.70 -17.53 -21.19
N LEU A 218 -5.81 -16.43 -20.46
CA LEU A 218 -5.64 -15.09 -21.03
C LEU A 218 -4.18 -14.86 -21.47
N LEU A 219 -3.20 -15.31 -20.67
CA LEU A 219 -1.78 -15.20 -20.98
C LEU A 219 -1.41 -16.01 -22.22
N SER A 220 -1.91 -17.24 -22.35
CA SER A 220 -1.61 -18.14 -23.49
C SER A 220 -2.18 -17.62 -24.80
N ASN A 221 -3.31 -16.91 -24.76
CA ASN A 221 -3.97 -16.35 -25.95
C ASN A 221 -3.52 -14.92 -26.29
N CYS A 222 -2.64 -14.32 -25.48
CA CYS A 222 -2.15 -12.97 -25.70
C CYS A 222 -0.87 -12.96 -26.55
N SER A 223 -0.96 -12.44 -27.77
CA SER A 223 0.18 -12.29 -28.69
C SER A 223 1.13 -11.15 -28.32
N THR A 224 0.72 -10.21 -27.47
CA THR A 224 1.56 -9.08 -27.05
C THR A 224 2.76 -9.57 -26.24
N GLU A 225 3.97 -9.14 -26.59
CA GLU A 225 5.18 -9.55 -25.88
C GLU A 225 5.30 -8.92 -24.48
N LYS A 226 4.93 -7.64 -24.36
CA LYS A 226 5.03 -6.86 -23.13
C LYS A 226 3.85 -7.16 -22.20
N LYS A 227 3.96 -8.25 -21.45
CA LYS A 227 2.95 -8.69 -20.48
C LYS A 227 3.26 -8.21 -19.07
N VAL A 228 2.24 -7.73 -18.36
CA VAL A 228 2.31 -7.30 -16.96
C VAL A 228 1.14 -7.92 -16.20
N VAL A 229 1.40 -8.58 -15.08
CA VAL A 229 0.36 -8.98 -14.14
C VAL A 229 0.42 -8.04 -12.94
N VAL A 230 -0.72 -7.48 -12.57
CA VAL A 230 -0.86 -6.61 -11.40
C VAL A 230 -1.98 -7.10 -10.50
N THR A 231 -1.69 -7.22 -9.21
CA THR A 231 -2.70 -7.63 -8.21
C THR A 231 -2.42 -7.03 -6.84
N ASP A 232 -3.47 -6.81 -6.05
CA ASP A 232 -3.34 -6.75 -4.58
C ASP A 232 -2.83 -8.11 -4.06
N SER A 233 -2.05 -8.10 -2.98
CA SER A 233 -1.55 -9.31 -2.33
C SER A 233 -2.52 -9.87 -1.29
N LEU A 234 -3.25 -8.97 -0.62
CA LEU A 234 -4.25 -9.23 0.41
C LEU A 234 -5.42 -8.28 0.15
N PHE A 235 -6.55 -8.83 -0.26
CA PHE A 235 -7.70 -8.05 -0.70
C PHE A 235 -8.44 -7.46 0.50
N SER A 236 -8.77 -6.18 0.39
CA SER A 236 -9.20 -5.36 1.53
C SER A 236 -10.60 -5.69 2.06
N MET A 237 -11.46 -6.20 1.19
CA MET A 237 -12.87 -6.45 1.50
C MET A 237 -13.08 -7.87 2.00
N ASP A 238 -12.52 -8.86 1.29
CA ASP A 238 -12.75 -10.28 1.58
C ASP A 238 -11.68 -10.87 2.51
N GLY A 239 -10.50 -10.24 2.59
CA GLY A 239 -9.42 -10.66 3.48
C GLY A 239 -8.69 -11.92 3.02
N ASP A 240 -8.86 -12.33 1.77
CA ASP A 240 -8.14 -13.42 1.14
C ASP A 240 -6.82 -12.94 0.51
N PHE A 241 -5.88 -13.86 0.38
CA PHE A 241 -4.58 -13.60 -0.24
C PHE A 241 -4.63 -13.95 -1.72
N ALA A 242 -3.96 -13.15 -2.55
CA ALA A 242 -3.67 -13.55 -3.91
C ALA A 242 -2.81 -14.83 -3.91
N PRO A 243 -3.02 -15.74 -4.87
CA PRO A 243 -2.25 -16.98 -5.01
C PRO A 243 -0.82 -16.71 -5.50
N LEU A 244 0.02 -16.10 -4.66
CA LEU A 244 1.37 -15.67 -5.02
C LEU A 244 2.26 -16.83 -5.53
N PRO A 245 2.28 -18.03 -4.93
CA PRO A 245 3.06 -19.14 -5.45
C PRO A 245 2.70 -19.50 -6.90
N GLU A 246 1.40 -19.61 -7.20
CA GLU A 246 0.92 -19.94 -8.55
C GLU A 246 1.16 -18.79 -9.54
N LEU A 247 1.03 -17.53 -9.11
CA LEU A 247 1.41 -16.36 -9.91
C LEU A 247 2.89 -16.40 -10.31
N VAL A 248 3.77 -16.83 -9.40
CA VAL A 248 5.20 -16.98 -9.67
C VAL A 248 5.47 -18.10 -10.67
N GLU A 249 4.72 -19.21 -10.60
CA GLU A 249 4.81 -20.28 -11.61
C GLU A 249 4.40 -19.77 -13.01
N LEU A 250 3.29 -19.04 -13.10
CA LEU A 250 2.85 -18.43 -14.36
C LEU A 250 3.87 -17.39 -14.85
N ARG A 251 4.49 -16.63 -13.94
CA ARG A 251 5.57 -15.68 -14.27
C ARG A 251 6.75 -16.39 -14.91
N ARG A 252 7.16 -17.55 -14.37
CA ARG A 252 8.25 -18.36 -14.94
C ARG A 252 7.88 -18.90 -16.32
N LYS A 253 6.62 -19.29 -16.53
CA LYS A 253 6.10 -19.79 -17.82
C LYS A 253 6.03 -18.72 -18.91
N TYR A 254 5.58 -17.51 -18.59
CA TYR A 254 5.28 -16.47 -19.58
C TYR A 254 6.20 -15.25 -19.58
N GLY A 255 7.07 -15.10 -18.57
CA GLY A 255 8.06 -14.03 -18.48
C GLY A 255 7.50 -12.62 -18.26
N PHE A 256 6.28 -12.49 -17.74
CA PHE A 256 5.66 -11.18 -17.48
C PHE A 256 6.33 -10.41 -16.32
N LEU A 257 6.11 -9.09 -16.29
CA LEU A 257 6.42 -8.24 -15.13
C LEU A 257 5.35 -8.45 -14.05
N LEU A 258 5.74 -8.73 -12.81
CA LEU A 258 4.82 -8.92 -11.70
C LEU A 258 4.85 -7.71 -10.75
N VAL A 259 3.71 -7.02 -10.66
CA VAL A 259 3.49 -5.87 -9.79
C VAL A 259 2.51 -6.26 -8.70
N ILE A 260 2.93 -6.13 -7.43
CA ILE A 260 2.10 -6.47 -6.27
C ILE A 260 1.82 -5.23 -5.44
N ASP A 261 0.55 -4.91 -5.21
CA ASP A 261 0.15 -3.98 -4.15
C ASP A 261 0.02 -4.76 -2.83
N ASP A 262 0.91 -4.47 -1.90
CA ASP A 262 1.00 -5.14 -0.61
C ASP A 262 0.62 -4.19 0.54
N ALA A 263 -0.32 -3.28 0.29
CA ALA A 263 -0.77 -2.28 1.25
C ALA A 263 -1.35 -2.88 2.54
N HIS A 264 -2.05 -4.03 2.46
CA HIS A 264 -2.60 -4.71 3.63
C HIS A 264 -1.65 -5.75 4.24
N GLY A 265 -0.65 -6.22 3.48
CA GLY A 265 0.35 -7.18 3.99
C GLY A 265 1.56 -6.52 4.66
N THR A 266 2.01 -5.35 4.19
CA THR A 266 3.22 -4.67 4.68
C THR A 266 3.20 -4.44 6.19
N LEU A 267 4.27 -4.81 6.88
CA LEU A 267 4.45 -4.85 8.35
C LEU A 267 3.55 -5.81 9.13
N VAL A 268 2.57 -6.45 8.48
CA VAL A 268 1.60 -7.35 9.11
C VAL A 268 1.95 -8.81 8.84
N CYS A 269 2.30 -9.12 7.60
CA CYS A 269 2.59 -10.47 7.13
C CYS A 269 4.11 -10.72 7.04
N GLY A 270 4.49 -11.99 7.16
CA GLY A 270 5.89 -12.40 7.16
C GLY A 270 6.58 -12.21 8.51
N GLU A 271 7.70 -12.90 8.71
CA GLU A 271 8.46 -12.89 9.96
C GLU A 271 8.97 -11.47 10.28
N ASN A 272 9.54 -10.79 9.27
CA ASN A 272 10.14 -9.45 9.43
C ASN A 272 9.17 -8.31 9.08
N GLY A 273 7.96 -8.62 8.61
CA GLY A 273 6.99 -7.63 8.14
C GLY A 273 7.19 -7.21 6.68
N GLY A 274 7.94 -8.00 5.91
CA GLY A 274 8.12 -7.85 4.47
C GLY A 274 6.83 -7.99 3.68
N GLY A 275 5.78 -8.54 4.30
CA GLY A 275 4.42 -8.57 3.80
C GLY A 275 4.04 -9.91 3.18
N ALA A 276 2.99 -9.95 2.37
CA ALA A 276 2.50 -11.22 1.82
C ALA A 276 3.57 -11.94 0.96
N PRO A 277 4.39 -11.25 0.14
CA PRO A 277 5.49 -11.92 -0.54
C PRO A 277 6.51 -12.58 0.40
N GLU A 278 6.75 -12.05 1.60
CA GLU A 278 7.62 -12.71 2.60
C GLU A 278 6.92 -13.92 3.22
N LEU A 279 5.63 -13.80 3.53
CA LEU A 279 4.83 -14.90 4.06
C LEU A 279 4.82 -16.13 3.13
N PHE A 280 4.82 -15.90 1.81
CA PHE A 280 4.85 -16.95 0.79
C PHE A 280 6.26 -17.19 0.19
N GLU A 281 7.32 -16.64 0.80
CA GLU A 281 8.72 -16.84 0.42
C GLU A 281 9.05 -16.53 -1.05
N CYS A 282 8.38 -15.52 -1.61
CA CYS A 282 8.45 -15.20 -3.03
C CYS A 282 8.86 -13.74 -3.32
N GLU A 283 9.48 -13.05 -2.34
CA GLU A 283 9.85 -11.63 -2.48
C GLU A 283 10.75 -11.40 -3.69
N ASN A 284 11.69 -12.32 -3.94
CA ASN A 284 12.63 -12.25 -5.06
C ASN A 284 11.96 -12.40 -6.42
N ASP A 285 10.77 -13.00 -6.48
CA ASP A 285 10.01 -13.17 -7.72
C ASP A 285 9.12 -11.97 -8.06
N ILE A 286 8.94 -11.02 -7.12
CA ILE A 286 8.17 -9.79 -7.35
C ILE A 286 9.05 -8.72 -7.99
N ASP A 287 8.64 -8.12 -9.11
CA ASP A 287 9.46 -7.10 -9.79
C ASP A 287 9.27 -5.71 -9.16
N ILE A 288 8.02 -5.36 -8.81
CA ILE A 288 7.65 -4.09 -8.19
C ILE A 288 6.67 -4.36 -7.05
N SER A 289 7.02 -3.93 -5.84
CA SER A 289 6.13 -3.95 -4.68
C SER A 289 5.66 -2.53 -4.37
N VAL A 290 4.35 -2.32 -4.42
CA VAL A 290 3.68 -1.09 -3.99
C VAL A 290 3.16 -1.31 -2.57
N GLY A 291 3.16 -0.26 -1.75
CA GLY A 291 2.54 -0.33 -0.43
C GLY A 291 2.14 1.04 0.10
N THR A 292 1.56 1.03 1.30
CA THR A 292 1.11 2.23 2.00
C THR A 292 1.71 2.34 3.39
N LEU A 293 1.84 3.58 3.85
CA LEU A 293 2.27 3.93 5.20
C LEU A 293 1.09 4.39 6.07
N SER A 294 -0.14 4.39 5.54
CA SER A 294 -1.35 4.83 6.25
C SER A 294 -2.16 3.73 6.91
N LYS A 295 -1.62 2.51 6.96
CA LYS A 295 -2.25 1.36 7.60
C LYS A 295 -1.38 0.89 8.78
N ALA A 296 -0.70 -0.24 8.65
CA ALA A 296 0.12 -0.80 9.71
C ALA A 296 1.24 0.13 10.23
N ALA A 297 1.77 1.03 9.41
CA ALA A 297 2.75 2.02 9.87
C ALA A 297 2.15 3.21 10.64
N GLY A 298 0.82 3.36 10.65
CA GLY A 298 0.10 4.38 11.41
C GLY A 298 0.39 5.84 11.01
N CYS A 299 0.92 6.07 9.81
CA CYS A 299 1.43 7.37 9.34
C CYS A 299 0.73 7.81 8.05
N GLN A 300 1.32 8.70 7.25
CA GLN A 300 0.85 9.00 5.90
C GLN A 300 1.95 8.68 4.89
N GLY A 301 1.55 8.14 3.73
CA GLY A 301 2.45 7.91 2.61
C GLY A 301 2.12 6.66 1.80
N GLY A 302 2.82 6.50 0.69
CA GLY A 302 2.93 5.26 -0.05
C GLY A 302 4.35 5.08 -0.55
N PHE A 303 4.66 3.91 -1.06
CA PHE A 303 5.99 3.63 -1.56
C PHE A 303 5.97 2.64 -2.71
N VAL A 304 7.06 2.63 -3.48
CA VAL A 304 7.32 1.67 -4.54
C VAL A 304 8.72 1.11 -4.36
N ALA A 305 8.84 -0.13 -3.91
CA ALA A 305 10.09 -0.86 -3.79
C ALA A 305 10.34 -1.69 -5.06
N CYS A 306 11.50 -1.50 -5.69
CA CYS A 306 11.83 -2.10 -6.98
C CYS A 306 13.34 -2.04 -7.26
N SER A 307 13.77 -2.48 -8.44
CA SER A 307 15.15 -2.24 -8.89
C SER A 307 15.47 -0.75 -9.06
N THR A 308 16.75 -0.41 -9.02
CA THR A 308 17.25 0.96 -9.25
C THR A 308 16.80 1.53 -10.61
N ARG A 309 16.77 0.69 -11.65
CA ARG A 309 16.33 1.08 -13.00
C ARG A 309 14.85 1.48 -13.01
N TRP A 310 13.99 0.69 -12.34
CA TRP A 310 12.56 0.99 -12.23
C TRP A 310 12.33 2.26 -11.41
N LYS A 311 13.03 2.46 -10.28
CA LYS A 311 12.95 3.72 -9.54
C LYS A 311 13.29 4.92 -10.42
N ARG A 312 14.38 4.88 -11.19
CA ARG A 312 14.76 5.97 -12.10
C ARG A 312 13.70 6.28 -13.15
N LEU A 313 13.07 5.25 -13.71
CA LEU A 313 11.98 5.43 -14.67
C LEU A 313 10.76 6.07 -13.99
N ILE A 314 10.35 5.57 -12.83
CA ILE A 314 9.19 6.10 -12.08
C ILE A 314 9.46 7.53 -11.62
N GLN A 315 10.67 7.86 -11.15
CA GLN A 315 11.05 9.24 -10.82
C GLN A 315 10.96 10.19 -12.02
N SER A 316 11.20 9.68 -13.23
CA SER A 316 11.22 10.48 -14.46
C SER A 316 9.86 10.58 -15.14
N ARG A 317 8.96 9.60 -14.94
CA ARG A 317 7.68 9.48 -15.66
C ARG A 317 6.44 9.28 -14.81
N GLY A 318 6.58 8.86 -13.55
CA GLY A 318 5.50 8.68 -12.59
C GLY A 318 4.88 10.03 -12.20
N ARG A 319 3.77 10.39 -12.85
CA ARG A 319 3.23 11.77 -12.80
C ARG A 319 2.77 12.17 -11.40
N SER A 320 2.16 11.26 -10.67
CA SER A 320 1.68 11.49 -9.30
C SER A 320 2.82 11.67 -8.29
N PHE A 321 4.03 11.17 -8.59
CA PHE A 321 5.24 11.49 -7.83
C PHE A 321 5.82 12.85 -8.24
N ILE A 322 5.93 13.08 -9.55
CA ILE A 322 6.57 14.29 -10.11
C ILE A 322 5.82 15.58 -9.74
N PHE A 323 4.50 15.57 -9.88
CA PHE A 323 3.65 16.75 -9.75
C PHE A 323 2.94 16.80 -8.40
N SER A 324 3.58 16.24 -7.37
CA SER A 324 3.09 16.29 -6.00
C SER A 324 4.17 16.76 -5.04
N THR A 325 3.75 17.36 -3.94
CA THR A 325 4.62 17.81 -2.85
C THR A 325 5.17 16.58 -2.12
N ALA A 326 6.44 16.64 -1.70
CA ALA A 326 7.02 15.59 -0.87
C ALA A 326 6.30 15.49 0.50
N LEU A 327 6.48 14.36 1.18
CA LEU A 327 5.91 14.18 2.52
C LEU A 327 6.54 15.18 3.51
N PRO A 328 5.77 15.76 4.45
CA PRO A 328 6.32 16.64 5.47
C PRO A 328 7.38 15.92 6.33
N VAL A 329 8.43 16.63 6.73
CA VAL A 329 9.54 16.04 7.52
C VAL A 329 9.05 15.36 8.82
N PRO A 330 8.10 15.93 9.59
CA PRO A 330 7.53 15.24 10.76
C PRO A 330 6.88 13.89 10.43
N VAL A 331 6.19 13.79 9.29
CA VAL A 331 5.57 12.55 8.83
C VAL A 331 6.63 11.52 8.49
N VAL A 332 7.65 11.90 7.72
CA VAL A 332 8.71 10.96 7.33
C VAL A 332 9.55 10.52 8.54
N ALA A 333 9.80 11.40 9.51
CA ALA A 333 10.44 11.05 10.77
C ALA A 333 9.61 10.03 11.57
N SER A 334 8.29 10.21 11.62
CA SER A 334 7.39 9.24 12.26
C SER A 334 7.36 7.89 11.55
N VAL A 335 7.42 7.87 10.22
CA VAL A 335 7.53 6.63 9.43
C VAL A 335 8.82 5.90 9.74
N HIS A 336 9.96 6.61 9.77
CA HIS A 336 11.24 6.00 10.13
C HIS A 336 11.18 5.35 11.53
N ALA A 337 10.57 6.04 12.50
CA ALA A 337 10.33 5.48 13.83
C ALA A 337 9.40 4.25 13.80
N ALA A 338 8.34 4.29 13.00
CA ALA A 338 7.40 3.18 12.85
C ALA A 338 8.07 1.92 12.26
N LEU A 339 8.92 2.08 11.25
CA LEU A 339 9.68 0.98 10.66
C LEU A 339 10.67 0.38 11.67
N TYR A 340 11.35 1.22 12.45
CA TYR A 340 12.25 0.76 13.50
C TYR A 340 11.48 -0.02 14.59
N VAL A 341 10.41 0.56 15.14
CA VAL A 341 9.58 -0.07 16.17
C VAL A 341 9.00 -1.38 15.66
N SER A 342 8.44 -1.41 14.45
CA SER A 342 7.90 -2.64 13.85
C SER A 342 8.95 -3.74 13.72
N ARG A 343 10.21 -3.39 13.41
CA ARG A 343 11.30 -4.36 13.32
C ARG A 343 11.71 -4.91 14.70
N LYS A 344 11.69 -4.07 15.74
CA LYS A 344 12.14 -4.44 17.09
C LYS A 344 11.06 -5.07 17.95
N GLU A 345 9.80 -4.66 17.78
CA GLU A 345 8.64 -5.13 18.52
C GLU A 345 7.90 -6.22 17.73
N GLU A 346 8.60 -7.32 17.42
CA GLU A 346 8.04 -8.47 16.68
C GLU A 346 6.79 -9.06 17.36
N TRP A 347 6.65 -8.85 18.67
CA TRP A 347 5.48 -9.24 19.44
C TRP A 347 4.18 -8.61 18.91
N ARG A 348 4.23 -7.43 18.26
CA ARG A 348 3.05 -6.77 17.68
C ARG A 348 2.45 -7.61 16.56
N ARG A 349 3.26 -8.01 15.58
CA ARG A 349 2.84 -8.94 14.51
C ARG A 349 2.33 -10.25 15.09
N SER A 350 3.10 -10.82 16.03
CA SER A 350 2.71 -12.07 16.70
C SER A 350 1.38 -11.95 17.45
N LEU A 351 1.08 -10.79 18.02
CA LEU A 351 -0.18 -10.52 18.71
C LEU A 351 -1.36 -10.43 17.72
N ILE A 352 -1.18 -9.75 16.59
CA ILE A 352 -2.20 -9.69 15.52
C ILE A 352 -2.59 -11.11 15.09
N TRP A 353 -1.61 -11.94 14.72
CA TRP A 353 -1.88 -13.29 14.24
C TRP A 353 -2.46 -14.20 15.32
N ARG A 354 -2.08 -14.02 16.59
CA ARG A 354 -2.76 -14.68 17.72
C ARG A 354 -4.22 -14.26 17.85
N HIS A 355 -4.54 -12.99 17.64
CA HIS A 355 -5.93 -12.52 17.65
C HIS A 355 -6.73 -13.08 16.47
N VAL A 356 -6.14 -13.17 15.28
CA VAL A 356 -6.75 -13.83 14.11
C VAL A 356 -7.10 -15.28 14.45
N GLN A 357 -6.12 -16.05 14.94
CA GLN A 357 -6.33 -17.44 15.34
C GLN A 357 -7.36 -17.59 16.47
N TYR A 358 -7.32 -16.70 17.46
CA TYR A 358 -8.27 -16.68 18.55
C TYR A 358 -9.70 -16.45 18.03
N PHE A 359 -9.89 -15.43 17.20
CA PHE A 359 -11.21 -15.10 16.66
C PHE A 359 -11.73 -16.19 15.73
N ALA A 360 -10.87 -16.79 14.90
CA ALA A 360 -11.21 -17.97 14.09
C ALA A 360 -11.65 -19.15 14.99
N SER A 361 -10.92 -19.40 16.08
CA SER A 361 -11.24 -20.49 17.02
C SER A 361 -12.57 -20.27 17.74
N LEU A 362 -12.89 -19.01 18.05
CA LEU A 362 -14.10 -18.59 18.74
C LEU A 362 -15.34 -18.69 17.83
N THR A 363 -15.23 -18.20 16.60
CA THR A 363 -16.35 -18.07 15.66
C THR A 363 -16.54 -19.29 14.76
N LYS A 364 -15.51 -20.14 14.63
CA LYS A 364 -15.44 -21.25 13.66
C LYS A 364 -15.52 -20.80 12.20
N LEU A 365 -15.32 -19.51 11.93
CA LEU A 365 -15.22 -18.98 10.57
C LEU A 365 -13.85 -19.34 9.97
N ASN A 366 -13.82 -19.51 8.65
CA ASN A 366 -12.58 -19.69 7.92
C ASN A 366 -11.89 -18.33 7.74
N ILE A 367 -11.05 -17.96 8.69
CA ILE A 367 -10.34 -16.69 8.71
C ILE A 367 -8.86 -16.94 8.48
N THR A 368 -8.35 -16.31 7.42
CA THR A 368 -6.96 -16.52 6.96
C THR A 368 -6.10 -15.27 7.12
N SER A 369 -6.67 -14.12 7.46
CA SER A 369 -5.93 -12.86 7.59
C SER A 369 -6.50 -11.96 8.71
N PRO A 370 -5.83 -10.83 9.02
CA PRO A 370 -6.33 -9.81 9.94
C PRO A 370 -7.54 -9.00 9.43
N ILE A 371 -7.99 -9.26 8.20
CA ILE A 371 -9.21 -8.69 7.64
C ILE A 371 -10.28 -9.76 7.73
N ILE A 372 -11.37 -9.46 8.43
CA ILE A 372 -12.43 -10.42 8.72
C ILE A 372 -13.73 -9.88 8.16
N SER A 373 -14.16 -10.43 7.03
CA SER A 373 -15.44 -10.08 6.40
C SER A 373 -16.58 -10.94 6.93
N ILE A 374 -17.62 -10.31 7.46
CA ILE A 374 -18.85 -10.98 7.88
C ILE A 374 -19.95 -10.64 6.86
N VAL A 375 -20.22 -11.57 5.95
CA VAL A 375 -21.22 -11.40 4.90
C VAL A 375 -22.63 -11.64 5.47
N VAL A 376 -23.43 -10.58 5.57
CA VAL A 376 -24.81 -10.63 6.10
C VAL A 376 -25.90 -10.56 5.03
N GLY A 377 -25.52 -10.58 3.75
CA GLY A 377 -26.44 -10.60 2.62
C GLY A 377 -26.71 -9.21 2.05
N SER A 378 -27.90 -8.65 2.31
CA SER A 378 -28.32 -7.39 1.67
C SER A 378 -27.68 -6.15 2.30
N GLU A 379 -27.68 -5.05 1.56
CA GLU A 379 -27.24 -3.74 2.05
C GLU A 379 -28.00 -3.33 3.31
N GLU A 380 -29.32 -3.55 3.33
CA GLU A 380 -30.16 -3.24 4.49
C GLU A 380 -29.77 -4.06 5.72
N ALA A 381 -29.44 -5.34 5.53
CA ALA A 381 -28.95 -6.22 6.60
C ALA A 381 -27.57 -5.76 7.11
N ALA A 382 -26.68 -5.32 6.23
CA ALA A 382 -25.37 -4.77 6.59
C ALA A 382 -25.51 -3.48 7.41
N LEU A 383 -26.37 -2.57 6.98
CA LEU A 383 -26.66 -1.34 7.72
C LEU A 383 -27.31 -1.65 9.08
N ALA A 384 -28.22 -2.63 9.15
CA ALA A 384 -28.82 -3.07 10.41
C ALA A 384 -27.80 -3.68 11.37
N ALA A 385 -26.87 -4.50 10.88
CA ALA A 385 -25.79 -5.08 11.67
C ALA A 385 -24.80 -4.03 12.19
N GLY A 386 -24.46 -3.03 11.37
CA GLY A 386 -23.66 -1.87 11.77
C GLY A 386 -24.33 -1.09 12.90
N ARG A 387 -25.63 -0.82 12.80
CA ARG A 387 -26.41 -0.15 13.85
C ARG A 387 -26.44 -0.94 15.16
N PHE A 388 -26.68 -2.25 15.07
CA PHE A 388 -26.66 -3.11 16.26
C PHE A 388 -25.30 -3.06 16.97
N SER A 389 -24.21 -3.03 16.19
CA SER A 389 -22.84 -2.93 16.71
C SER A 389 -22.59 -1.59 17.41
N LEU A 390 -23.06 -0.47 16.83
CA LEU A 390 -22.99 0.87 17.45
C LEU A 390 -23.73 0.92 18.78
N SER A 391 -24.90 0.28 18.87
CA SER A 391 -25.67 0.15 20.12
C SER A 391 -25.01 -0.77 21.18
N SER A 392 -23.96 -1.50 20.78
CA SER A 392 -23.24 -2.47 21.60
C SER A 392 -21.77 -2.08 21.79
N ILE A 393 -21.45 -0.77 21.78
CA ILE A 393 -20.12 -0.15 21.98
C ILE A 393 -19.05 -0.39 20.88
N PHE A 394 -19.44 -0.88 19.69
CA PHE A 394 -18.52 -1.17 18.58
C PHE A 394 -18.81 -0.29 17.35
N ILE A 395 -17.76 0.15 16.64
CA ILE A 395 -17.89 0.79 15.32
C ILE A 395 -17.38 -0.20 14.26
N TYR A 396 -18.27 -0.53 13.31
CA TYR A 396 -18.00 -1.29 12.09
C TYR A 396 -17.78 -0.34 10.92
#